data_AF-A0A3A9YXP6-F1
#
_entry.id   AF-A0A3A9YXP6-F1
#
_cell.length_a   1.000
_cell.length_b   1.000
_cell.length_c   1.000
_cell.angle_alpha   90.00
_cell.angle_beta   90.00
_cell.angle_gamma   90.00
#
_symmetry.space_group_name_H-M   'P 1'
#
loop_
_entity.id
_entity.type
_entity.pdbx_description
1 polymer ?
#
loop_
_entity_poly.entity_id
_entity_poly.type
_entity_poly.pdbx_seq_one_letter_code
_entity_poly.pdbx_strand_id
1 'polypeptide(L)'
;MMAEVFALLLVGHWLADYPGQTDRQAKRKAGWTEGKDDPHPGRHHHGWGANLTHAGTHVAICGVLLGIGAALLPEVTLHPAPTVAALAWIGATHSVIDRRWPVRWWMENTGQAEYLARGGAQHVDQAAHALALLVAAVGLAA
;
A
#
# COMPACT_ATOMS: atom_id res chain seq x y z
N MET A 1 5.26 7.65 -20.59
CA MET A 1 4.66 8.11 -19.32
C MET A 1 4.22 6.98 -18.39
N MET A 2 3.52 5.93 -18.86
CA MET A 2 3.05 4.85 -17.96
C MET A 2 4.20 4.18 -17.19
N ALA A 3 5.30 3.84 -17.87
CA ALA A 3 6.42 3.14 -17.26
C ALA A 3 7.14 4.01 -16.23
N GLU A 4 7.32 5.30 -16.56
CA GLU A 4 7.93 6.30 -15.71
C GLU A 4 7.07 6.55 -14.46
N VAL A 5 5.76 6.76 -14.64
CA VAL A 5 4.80 6.93 -13.55
C VAL A 5 4.75 5.67 -12.68
N PHE A 6 4.70 4.48 -13.27
CA PHE A 6 4.73 3.23 -12.52
C PHE A 6 6.01 3.08 -11.70
N ALA A 7 7.18 3.37 -12.28
CA ALA A 7 8.45 3.31 -11.57
C ALA A 7 8.51 4.31 -10.41
N LEU A 8 8.06 5.55 -10.62
CA LEU A 8 7.97 6.58 -9.56
C LEU A 8 7.06 6.14 -8.42
N LEU A 9 5.87 5.61 -8.75
CA LEU A 9 4.91 5.11 -7.78
C LEU A 9 5.45 3.89 -7.01
N LEU A 10 6.09 2.94 -7.70
CA LEU A 10 6.65 1.73 -7.10
C LEU A 10 7.79 2.05 -6.13
N VAL A 11 8.70 2.94 -6.53
CA VAL A 11 9.76 3.44 -5.64
C VAL A 11 9.15 4.21 -4.47
N GLY A 12 8.14 5.05 -4.71
CA GLY A 12 7.44 5.78 -3.65
C GLY A 12 6.79 4.87 -2.62
N HIS A 13 6.15 3.79 -3.09
CA HIS A 13 5.59 2.74 -2.25
C HIS A 13 6.66 2.05 -1.39
N TRP A 14 7.79 1.64 -1.97
CA TRP A 14 8.88 1.05 -1.20
C TRP A 14 9.48 2.02 -0.18
N LEU A 15 9.64 3.30 -0.55
CA LEU A 15 10.09 4.34 0.38
C LEU A 15 9.08 4.56 1.52
N ALA A 16 7.79 4.44 1.26
CA ALA A 16 6.77 4.56 2.31
C ALA A 16 6.70 3.32 3.21
N ASP A 17 6.89 2.11 2.68
CA ASP A 17 6.78 0.86 3.43
C ASP A 17 8.02 0.49 4.24
N TYR A 18 9.21 0.80 3.72
CA TYR A 18 10.46 0.38 4.36
C TYR A 18 11.05 1.51 5.23
N PRO A 19 11.58 2.62 4.69
CA PRO A 19 12.13 3.69 5.53
C PRO A 19 11.06 4.65 6.09
N GLY A 20 9.92 4.81 5.42
CA GLY A 20 8.86 5.75 5.80
C GLY A 20 7.87 5.22 6.84
N GLN A 21 7.86 3.91 7.08
CA GLN A 21 6.95 3.26 8.02
C GLN A 21 7.59 3.19 9.41
N THR A 22 6.84 3.63 10.42
CA THR A 22 7.24 3.51 11.82
C THR A 22 6.86 2.15 12.42
N ASP A 23 7.55 1.73 13.47
CA ASP A 23 7.20 0.51 14.24
C ASP A 23 5.75 0.52 14.73
N ARG A 24 5.26 1.70 15.13
CA ARG A 24 3.86 1.88 15.56
C ARG A 24 2.89 1.56 14.42
N GLN A 25 3.18 2.03 13.21
CA GLN A 25 2.37 1.73 12.03
C GLN A 25 2.46 0.24 11.70
N ALA A 26 3.66 -0.31 11.60
CA ALA A 26 3.88 -1.72 11.27
C ALA A 26 3.15 -2.68 12.24
N LYS A 27 3.16 -2.36 13.55
CA LYS A 27 2.52 -3.16 14.60
C LYS A 27 0.99 -3.02 14.60
N ARG A 28 0.45 -1.85 14.23
CA ARG A 28 -0.98 -1.53 14.46
C ARG A 28 -1.82 -1.39 13.19
N LYS A 29 -1.24 -1.21 11.99
CA LYS A 29 -1.99 -0.93 10.75
C LYS A 29 -2.95 -2.05 10.34
N ALA A 30 -2.61 -3.30 10.67
CA ALA A 30 -3.51 -4.44 10.46
C ALA A 30 -4.77 -4.40 11.35
N GLY A 31 -4.74 -3.60 12.42
CA GLY A 31 -5.86 -3.40 13.34
C GLY A 31 -6.29 -4.63 14.12
N TRP A 32 -5.37 -5.56 14.33
CA TRP A 32 -5.45 -6.53 15.40
C TRP A 32 -4.84 -5.93 16.66
N THR A 33 -5.61 -5.84 17.73
CA THR A 33 -5.10 -5.54 19.08
C THR A 33 -4.80 -6.79 19.90
N GLU A 34 -5.07 -7.99 19.38
CA GLU A 34 -4.85 -9.23 20.11
C GLU A 34 -3.35 -9.56 20.14
N GLY A 35 -2.80 -9.61 21.35
CA GLY A 35 -1.60 -10.39 21.61
C GLY A 35 -1.96 -11.86 21.73
N LYS A 36 -0.94 -12.72 21.81
CA LYS A 36 -1.09 -14.18 22.00
C LYS A 36 -2.01 -14.60 23.16
N ASP A 37 -2.24 -13.70 24.12
CA ASP A 37 -2.93 -13.97 25.38
C ASP A 37 -4.32 -13.30 25.50
N ASP A 38 -4.95 -12.88 24.39
CA ASP A 38 -6.29 -12.28 24.44
C ASP A 38 -7.38 -13.34 24.79
N PRO A 39 -8.12 -13.18 25.89
CA PRO A 39 -9.14 -14.14 26.32
C PRO A 39 -10.43 -14.09 25.47
N HIS A 40 -10.58 -13.11 24.58
CA HIS A 40 -11.73 -12.96 23.68
C HIS A 40 -11.28 -12.76 22.22
N PRO A 41 -10.72 -13.81 21.58
CA PRO A 41 -10.30 -13.73 20.20
C PRO A 41 -11.50 -13.44 19.29
N GLY A 42 -11.43 -12.30 18.61
CA GLY A 42 -12.47 -11.76 17.76
C GLY A 42 -13.26 -10.63 18.41
N ARG A 43 -12.88 -9.39 18.08
CA ARG A 43 -13.75 -8.21 17.76
C ARG A 43 -13.28 -6.86 18.34
N HIS A 44 -11.97 -6.58 18.34
CA HIS A 44 -11.50 -5.21 18.59
C HIS A 44 -10.60 -4.70 17.46
N HIS A 45 -11.21 -4.08 16.44
CA HIS A 45 -10.50 -3.45 15.32
C HIS A 45 -9.98 -2.05 15.69
N HIS A 46 -8.87 -1.97 16.41
CA HIS A 46 -8.29 -0.67 16.83
C HIS A 46 -6.91 -0.45 16.23
N GLY A 47 -6.90 -0.11 14.93
CA GLY A 47 -5.67 0.23 14.20
C GLY A 47 -5.86 1.19 13.03
N TRP A 48 -7.08 1.70 12.83
CA TRP A 48 -7.40 2.58 11.71
C TRP A 48 -6.60 3.87 11.70
N GLY A 49 -6.33 4.49 12.85
CA GLY A 49 -5.44 5.66 12.89
C GLY A 49 -4.01 5.34 12.43
N ALA A 50 -3.46 4.20 12.83
CA ALA A 50 -2.13 3.77 12.37
C ALA A 50 -2.13 3.39 10.88
N ASN A 51 -3.22 2.81 10.39
CA ASN A 51 -3.41 2.48 8.99
C ASN A 51 -3.58 3.73 8.12
N LEU A 52 -4.45 4.66 8.49
CA LEU A 52 -4.67 5.92 7.77
C LEU A 52 -3.43 6.81 7.78
N THR A 53 -2.70 6.88 8.89
CA THR A 53 -1.42 7.62 8.90
C THR A 53 -0.40 6.99 7.98
N HIS A 54 -0.34 5.66 7.90
CA HIS A 54 0.54 4.96 6.98
C HIS A 54 0.12 5.10 5.51
N ALA A 55 -1.16 4.94 5.19
CA ALA A 55 -1.68 5.24 3.87
C ALA A 55 -1.45 6.71 3.48
N GLY A 56 -1.53 7.63 4.44
CA GLY A 56 -1.14 9.03 4.25
C GLY A 56 0.34 9.21 3.91
N THR A 57 1.24 8.43 4.52
CA THR A 57 2.66 8.38 4.15
C THR A 57 2.84 7.96 2.69
N HIS A 58 2.11 6.93 2.23
CA HIS A 58 2.10 6.50 0.82
C HIS A 58 1.63 7.62 -0.11
N VAL A 59 0.49 8.25 0.19
CA VAL A 59 -0.05 9.37 -0.61
C VAL A 59 0.95 10.52 -0.69
N ALA A 60 1.58 10.89 0.42
CA ALA A 60 2.54 11.99 0.47
C ALA A 60 3.81 11.68 -0.35
N ILE A 61 4.45 10.53 -0.13
CA ILE A 61 5.70 10.17 -0.80
C ILE A 61 5.47 9.95 -2.30
N CYS A 62 4.42 9.22 -2.68
CA CYS A 62 4.07 9.03 -4.08
C CYS A 62 3.71 10.36 -4.77
N GLY A 63 2.96 11.25 -4.09
CA GLY A 63 2.65 12.58 -4.61
C GLY A 63 3.89 13.43 -4.84
N VAL A 64 4.86 13.40 -3.92
CA VAL A 64 6.15 14.08 -4.08
C VAL A 64 6.92 13.53 -5.29
N LEU A 65 7.03 12.20 -5.43
CA LEU A 65 7.76 11.60 -6.55
C LEU A 65 7.07 11.84 -7.90
N LEU A 66 5.74 11.84 -7.95
CA LEU A 66 5.00 12.24 -9.14
C LEU A 66 5.28 13.71 -9.50
N GLY A 67 5.29 14.61 -8.52
CA GLY A 67 5.63 16.01 -8.73
C GLY A 67 7.07 16.22 -9.24
N ILE A 68 8.03 15.48 -8.69
CA ILE A 68 9.42 15.46 -9.17
C ILE A 68 9.47 14.92 -10.61
N GLY A 69 8.76 13.83 -10.89
CA GLY A 69 8.64 13.25 -12.23
C GLY A 69 8.12 14.27 -13.24
N ALA A 70 7.01 14.93 -12.94
CA ALA A 70 6.43 15.96 -13.80
C ALA A 70 7.33 17.19 -13.99
N ALA A 71 8.18 17.52 -13.01
CA ALA A 71 9.10 18.64 -13.11
C ALA A 71 10.37 18.32 -13.92
N LEU A 72 10.82 17.06 -13.92
CA LEU A 72 12.13 16.67 -14.47
C LEU A 72 12.05 15.78 -15.71
N LEU A 73 10.93 15.10 -15.94
CA LEU A 73 10.74 14.17 -17.05
C LEU A 73 9.74 14.78 -18.06
N PRO A 74 10.17 15.20 -19.26
CA PRO A 74 9.31 15.84 -20.26
C PRO A 74 8.09 15.00 -20.68
N GLU A 75 8.20 13.68 -20.61
CA GLU A 75 7.15 12.73 -20.95
C GLU A 75 6.12 12.52 -19.84
N VAL A 76 6.32 13.07 -18.63
CA VAL A 76 5.39 12.94 -17.50
C VAL A 76 4.52 14.19 -17.39
N THR A 77 3.31 14.10 -17.95
CA THR A 77 2.30 15.16 -17.84
C THR A 77 1.24 14.75 -16.82
N LEU A 78 0.99 15.58 -15.80
CA LEU A 78 0.01 15.32 -14.76
C LEU A 78 -1.15 16.32 -14.83
N HIS A 79 -2.37 15.80 -14.96
CA HIS A 79 -3.58 16.60 -14.83
C HIS A 79 -4.09 16.54 -13.38
N PRO A 80 -4.56 17.66 -12.79
CA PRO A 80 -4.93 17.70 -11.38
C PRO A 80 -5.98 16.66 -10.98
N ALA A 81 -7.08 16.53 -11.73
CA ALA A 81 -8.17 15.62 -11.38
C ALA A 81 -7.76 14.12 -11.45
N PRO A 82 -7.14 13.62 -12.54
CA PRO A 82 -6.59 12.27 -12.58
C PRO A 82 -5.54 12.02 -11.49
N THR A 83 -4.70 13.01 -11.19
CA THR A 83 -3.68 12.90 -10.13
C THR A 83 -4.31 12.72 -8.75
N VAL A 84 -5.32 13.52 -8.42
CA VAL A 84 -6.05 13.37 -7.15
C VAL A 84 -6.76 12.02 -7.08
N ALA A 85 -7.38 11.57 -8.17
CA ALA A 85 -8.02 10.26 -8.23
C ALA A 85 -7.03 9.11 -8.03
N ALA A 86 -5.85 9.17 -8.66
CA ALA A 86 -4.78 8.19 -8.50
C ALA A 86 -4.23 8.16 -7.07
N LEU A 87 -4.01 9.33 -6.45
CA LEU A 87 -3.57 9.40 -5.05
C LEU A 87 -4.63 8.87 -4.08
N ALA A 88 -5.91 9.17 -4.31
CA ALA A 88 -7.02 8.63 -3.53
C ALA A 88 -7.10 7.10 -3.66
N TRP A 89 -6.91 6.57 -4.88
CA TRP A 89 -6.83 5.14 -5.14
C TRP A 89 -5.67 4.47 -4.39
N ILE A 90 -4.49 5.07 -4.42
CA ILE A 90 -3.31 4.60 -3.66
C ILE A 90 -3.63 4.55 -2.16
N GLY A 91 -4.13 5.63 -1.58
CA GLY A 91 -4.46 5.68 -0.16
C GLY A 91 -5.53 4.66 0.25
N ALA A 92 -6.59 4.51 -0.56
CA ALA A 92 -7.67 3.57 -0.28
C ALA A 92 -7.21 2.11 -0.38
N THR A 93 -6.48 1.75 -1.44
CA THR A 93 -5.96 0.39 -1.64
C THR A 93 -4.96 0.00 -0.55
N HIS A 94 -4.03 0.87 -0.18
CA HIS A 94 -3.12 0.62 0.95
C HIS A 94 -3.89 0.44 2.26
N SER A 95 -4.88 1.30 2.52
CA SER A 95 -5.70 1.19 3.73
C SER A 95 -6.40 -0.16 3.85
N VAL A 96 -6.80 -0.76 2.73
CA VAL A 96 -7.48 -2.08 2.69
C VAL A 96 -6.48 -3.24 2.72
N ILE A 97 -5.45 -3.22 1.86
CA ILE A 97 -4.48 -4.33 1.74
C ILE A 97 -3.71 -4.49 3.06
N ASP A 98 -3.29 -3.38 3.68
CA ASP A 98 -2.55 -3.38 4.96
C ASP A 98 -3.33 -3.87 6.16
N ARG A 99 -4.62 -4.15 5.99
CA ARG A 99 -5.40 -4.89 6.99
C ARG A 99 -4.96 -6.34 7.07
N ARG A 100 -4.15 -6.82 6.12
CA ARG A 100 -3.52 -8.15 6.00
C ARG A 100 -4.49 -9.32 5.90
N TRP A 101 -5.75 -9.18 6.32
CA TRP A 101 -6.77 -10.20 6.14
C TRP A 101 -7.03 -10.51 4.66
N PRO A 102 -6.99 -9.57 3.68
CA PRO A 102 -7.20 -9.93 2.28
C PRO A 102 -6.07 -10.81 1.75
N VAL A 103 -4.82 -10.44 2.07
CA VAL A 103 -3.61 -11.19 1.71
C VAL A 103 -3.62 -12.58 2.35
N ARG A 104 -3.90 -12.65 3.66
CA ARG A 104 -4.00 -13.92 4.38
C ARG A 104 -5.09 -14.81 3.80
N TRP A 105 -6.30 -14.27 3.61
CA TRP A 105 -7.40 -14.99 3.00
C TRP A 105 -7.01 -15.52 1.61
N TRP A 106 -6.42 -14.69 0.76
CA TRP A 106 -5.93 -15.11 -0.54
C TRP A 106 -4.99 -16.30 -0.43
N MET A 107 -3.96 -16.21 0.41
CA MET A 107 -2.95 -17.27 0.56
C MET A 107 -3.54 -18.57 1.12
N GLU A 108 -4.46 -18.48 2.07
CA GLU A 108 -5.17 -19.63 2.65
C GLU A 108 -6.08 -20.32 1.63
N ASN A 109 -6.63 -19.58 0.65
CA ASN A 109 -7.59 -20.09 -0.32
C ASN A 109 -6.99 -20.42 -1.71
N THR A 110 -5.70 -20.15 -1.93
CA THR A 110 -5.02 -20.39 -3.23
C THR A 110 -3.87 -21.39 -3.14
N GLY A 111 -3.82 -22.21 -2.08
CA GLY A 111 -2.80 -23.25 -1.92
C GLY A 111 -1.44 -22.73 -1.46
N GLN A 112 -1.37 -21.52 -0.89
CA GLN A 112 -0.12 -20.91 -0.42
C GLN A 112 0.07 -21.05 1.11
N ALA A 113 -0.58 -22.02 1.75
CA ALA A 113 -0.57 -22.16 3.21
C ALA A 113 0.84 -22.39 3.79
N GLU A 114 1.67 -23.23 3.15
CA GLU A 114 3.06 -23.43 3.59
C GLU A 114 3.91 -22.17 3.37
N TYR A 115 3.70 -21.46 2.26
CA TYR A 115 4.41 -20.21 1.99
C TYR A 115 4.02 -19.12 3.01
N LEU A 116 2.75 -19.03 3.38
CA LEU A 116 2.25 -18.17 4.45
C LEU A 116 2.95 -18.49 5.79
N ALA A 117 3.06 -19.76 6.16
CA ALA A 117 3.73 -20.19 7.39
C ALA A 117 5.23 -19.85 7.43
N ARG A 118 5.87 -19.72 6.26
CA ARG A 118 7.28 -19.33 6.11
C ARG A 118 7.51 -17.83 5.93
N GLY A 119 6.49 -16.99 6.17
CA GLY A 119 6.59 -15.53 6.09
C GLY A 119 6.34 -14.94 4.69
N GLY A 120 5.77 -15.72 3.77
CA GLY A 120 5.49 -15.29 2.40
C GLY A 120 4.47 -14.15 2.28
N ALA A 121 3.72 -13.85 3.33
CA ALA A 121 2.69 -12.80 3.34
C ALA A 121 3.19 -11.44 2.87
N GLN A 122 4.41 -11.05 3.25
CA GLN A 122 4.99 -9.78 2.81
C GLN A 122 5.14 -9.71 1.28
N HIS A 123 5.51 -10.80 0.61
CA HIS A 123 5.72 -10.78 -0.84
C HIS A 123 4.39 -10.67 -1.59
N VAL A 124 3.35 -11.38 -1.12
CA VAL A 124 2.01 -11.30 -1.70
C VAL A 124 1.38 -9.93 -1.45
N ASP A 125 1.62 -9.35 -0.28
CA ASP A 125 1.23 -7.98 0.06
C ASP A 125 1.89 -6.95 -0.87
N GLN A 126 3.21 -7.01 -1.08
CA GLN A 126 3.92 -6.12 -2.01
C GLN A 126 3.44 -6.29 -3.45
N ALA A 127 3.13 -7.53 -3.88
CA ALA A 127 2.59 -7.79 -5.20
C ALA A 127 1.19 -7.17 -5.39
N ALA A 128 0.32 -7.24 -4.37
CA ALA A 128 -0.99 -6.62 -4.40
C ALA A 128 -0.91 -5.10 -4.48
N HIS A 129 0.02 -4.49 -3.73
CA HIS A 129 0.29 -3.06 -3.81
C HIS A 129 0.84 -2.67 -5.18
N ALA A 130 1.84 -3.39 -5.72
CA ALA A 130 2.37 -3.13 -7.06
C ALA A 130 1.28 -3.19 -8.15
N LEU A 131 0.33 -4.13 -8.05
CA LEU A 131 -0.83 -4.17 -8.95
C LEU A 131 -1.70 -2.91 -8.82
N ALA A 132 -1.99 -2.46 -7.59
CA ALA A 132 -2.75 -1.23 -7.37
C ALA A 132 -2.04 0.00 -7.96
N LEU A 133 -0.71 0.08 -7.84
CA LEU A 133 0.10 1.16 -8.44
C LEU A 133 0.09 1.10 -9.97
N LEU A 134 0.13 -0.10 -10.56
CA LEU A 134 0.01 -0.26 -12.02
C LEU A 134 -1.34 0.26 -12.51
N VAL A 135 -2.44 -0.06 -11.82
CA VAL A 135 -3.78 0.47 -12.16
C VAL A 135 -3.79 2.00 -12.10
N ALA A 136 -3.16 2.60 -11.07
CA ALA A 136 -3.04 4.06 -10.96
C ALA A 136 -2.21 4.65 -12.11
N ALA A 137 -1.08 4.02 -12.44
CA ALA A 137 -0.20 4.45 -13.53
C ALA A 137 -0.87 4.37 -14.90
N VAL A 138 -1.64 3.31 -15.17
CA VAL A 138 -2.46 3.19 -16.39
C VAL A 138 -3.52 4.29 -16.42
N GLY A 139 -4.23 4.54 -15.31
CA GLY A 139 -5.24 5.59 -15.24
C GLY A 139 -4.68 7.02 -15.41
N LEU A 140 -3.42 7.25 -15.03
CA LEU A 140 -2.73 8.53 -15.27
C LEU A 140 -2.20 8.67 -16.70
N ALA A 141 -1.94 7.55 -17.37
CA ALA A 141 -1.34 7.52 -18.71
C ALA A 141 -2.35 7.41 -19.86
N ALA A 142 -3.62 7.17 -19.55
CA ALA A 142 -4.74 7.07 -20.49
C ALA A 142 -5.36 8.44 -20.76
#